data_AF-A0A495J2R1-F1
#
_entry.id   AF-A0A495J2R1-F1
#
_cell.length_a   1.000
_cell.length_b   1.000
_cell.length_c   1.000
_cell.angle_alpha   90.00
_cell.angle_beta   90.00
_cell.angle_gamma   90.00
#
_symmetry.space_group_name_H-M   'P 1'
#
loop_
_entity.id
_entity.type
_entity.pdbx_description
1 polymer ?
#
loop_
_entity_poly.entity_id
_entity_poly.type
_entity_poly.pdbx_seq_one_letter_code
_entity_poly.pdbx_strand_id
1 'polypeptide(L)'
;MTAFEIREEIGRDKAIKLFPNYQLVKSPDLFSHWDISGCTTNVAGETKEFLIEVKDRDITSKSVPDIFMEWYKYQELLKLSEANNDADIFYLSMFSDNIAYIYNLKKLKVSELVLEVRKVKKTTVEDSEIIDKLMVLLPFNKAQIKKLK
;
A
#
# COMPACT_ATOMS: atom_id res chain seq x y z
N MET A 1 -22.28 -4.66 -2.61
CA MET A 1 -20.96 -4.35 -2.03
C MET A 1 -21.10 -4.16 -0.53
N THR A 2 -20.22 -4.78 0.25
CA THR A 2 -20.11 -4.56 1.70
C THR A 2 -19.52 -3.17 1.98
N ALA A 3 -19.65 -2.66 3.20
CA ALA A 3 -19.02 -1.39 3.60
C ALA A 3 -17.49 -1.41 3.42
N PHE A 4 -16.88 -2.58 3.55
CA PHE A 4 -15.47 -2.81 3.30
C PHE A 4 -15.11 -2.64 1.82
N GLU A 5 -15.82 -3.32 0.92
CA GLU A 5 -15.57 -3.23 -0.53
C GLU A 5 -15.73 -1.79 -1.04
N ILE A 6 -16.71 -1.06 -0.51
CA ILE A 6 -16.90 0.37 -0.81
C ILE A 6 -15.66 1.18 -0.38
N ARG A 7 -15.09 0.90 0.81
CA ARG A 7 -13.92 1.63 1.30
C ARG A 7 -12.65 1.31 0.52
N GLU A 8 -12.45 0.05 0.13
CA GLU A 8 -11.34 -0.33 -0.75
C GLU A 8 -11.47 0.35 -2.11
N GLU A 9 -12.67 0.37 -2.68
CA GLU A 9 -12.92 1.02 -3.97
C GLU A 9 -12.66 2.54 -3.91
N ILE A 10 -13.12 3.22 -2.85
CA ILE A 10 -12.81 4.63 -2.59
C ILE A 10 -11.30 4.85 -2.50
N GLY A 11 -10.58 3.96 -1.81
CA GLY A 11 -9.13 4.00 -1.72
C GLY A 11 -8.47 3.90 -3.08
N ARG A 12 -8.88 2.92 -3.89
CA ARG A 12 -8.35 2.72 -5.26
C ARG A 12 -8.61 3.94 -6.13
N ASP A 13 -9.81 4.52 -6.08
CA ASP A 13 -10.15 5.72 -6.84
C ASP A 13 -9.30 6.94 -6.46
N LYS A 14 -9.08 7.15 -5.14
CA LYS A 14 -8.20 8.22 -4.65
C LYS A 14 -6.77 8.04 -5.15
N ALA A 15 -6.27 6.80 -5.10
CA ALA A 15 -4.92 6.48 -5.57
C ALA A 15 -4.77 6.73 -7.08
N ILE A 16 -5.75 6.36 -7.89
CA ILE A 16 -5.73 6.64 -9.34
C ILE A 16 -5.69 8.16 -9.60
N LYS A 17 -6.53 8.92 -8.90
CA LYS A 17 -6.57 10.39 -9.01
C LYS A 17 -5.26 11.06 -8.58
N LEU A 18 -4.48 10.45 -7.69
CA LEU A 18 -3.19 10.97 -7.25
C LEU A 18 -2.12 10.93 -8.35
N PHE A 19 -2.28 10.02 -9.32
CA PHE A 19 -1.31 9.73 -10.37
C PHE A 19 -1.96 9.82 -11.76
N PRO A 20 -2.51 10.99 -12.15
CA PRO A 20 -3.33 11.12 -13.36
C PRO A 20 -2.55 10.93 -14.66
N ASN A 21 -1.21 11.01 -14.60
CA ASN A 21 -0.33 10.86 -15.75
C ASN A 21 0.04 9.39 -16.01
N TYR A 22 -0.48 8.45 -15.22
CA TYR A 22 -0.21 7.02 -15.36
C TYR A 22 -1.49 6.29 -15.78
N GLN A 23 -1.34 5.33 -16.68
CA GLN A 23 -2.40 4.38 -16.96
C GLN A 23 -2.40 3.32 -15.86
N LEU A 24 -3.38 3.43 -14.95
CA LEU A 24 -3.51 2.57 -13.78
C LEU A 24 -4.70 1.61 -13.94
N VAL A 25 -4.50 0.36 -13.53
CA VAL A 25 -5.49 -0.71 -13.59
C VAL A 25 -5.72 -1.27 -12.19
N LYS A 26 -6.97 -1.45 -11.78
CA LYS A 26 -7.31 -2.06 -10.48
C LYS A 26 -7.10 -3.56 -10.55
N SER A 27 -6.74 -4.18 -9.42
CA SER A 27 -6.70 -5.63 -9.32
C SER A 27 -8.09 -6.22 -9.61
N PRO A 28 -8.19 -7.29 -10.40
CA PRO A 28 -9.47 -7.94 -10.68
C PRO A 28 -10.04 -8.65 -9.46
N ASP A 29 -9.16 -9.10 -8.55
CA ASP A 29 -9.53 -9.90 -7.38
C ASP A 29 -9.66 -9.03 -6.12
N LEU A 30 -10.72 -9.32 -5.35
CA LEU A 30 -11.01 -8.69 -4.04
C LEU A 30 -9.93 -8.99 -2.99
N PHE A 31 -9.26 -10.13 -3.08
CA PHE A 31 -8.24 -10.57 -2.12
C PHE A 31 -6.83 -10.60 -2.71
N SER A 32 -6.60 -9.79 -3.76
CA SER A 32 -5.27 -9.64 -4.34
C SER A 32 -4.26 -9.09 -3.32
N HIS A 33 -3.00 -9.48 -3.48
CA HIS A 33 -1.90 -8.94 -2.65
C HIS A 33 -1.56 -7.47 -2.98
N TRP A 34 -2.08 -6.96 -4.10
CA TRP A 34 -1.95 -5.57 -4.58
C TRP A 34 -3.32 -5.05 -5.05
N ASP A 35 -3.49 -3.73 -5.04
CA ASP A 35 -4.76 -3.07 -5.36
C ASP A 35 -4.77 -2.42 -6.75
N ILE A 36 -3.64 -1.84 -7.16
CA ILE A 36 -3.48 -1.15 -8.45
C ILE A 36 -2.17 -1.57 -9.10
N SER A 37 -2.15 -1.69 -10.42
CA SER A 37 -0.94 -1.87 -11.23
C SER A 37 -0.82 -0.78 -12.29
N GLY A 38 0.38 -0.61 -12.81
CA GLY A 38 0.65 0.25 -13.95
C GLY A 38 2.03 -0.02 -14.51
N CYS A 39 2.43 0.75 -15.51
CA CYS A 39 3.76 0.67 -16.09
C CYS A 39 4.34 2.06 -16.36
N THR A 40 5.66 2.12 -16.41
CA THR A 40 6.42 3.29 -16.85
C THR A 40 7.28 2.90 -18.03
N THR A 41 7.43 3.81 -19.00
CA THR A 41 8.33 3.60 -20.14
C THR A 41 9.38 4.70 -20.12
N ASN A 42 10.66 4.31 -20.14
CA ASN A 42 11.75 5.27 -20.19
C ASN A 42 12.00 5.78 -21.63
N VAL A 43 12.93 6.73 -21.78
CA VAL A 43 13.27 7.32 -23.09
C VAL A 43 13.87 6.31 -24.08
N ALA A 44 14.40 5.18 -23.59
CA ALA A 44 14.92 4.09 -24.40
C ALA A 44 13.81 3.10 -24.83
N GLY A 45 12.56 3.32 -24.42
CA GLY A 45 11.44 2.43 -24.72
C GLY A 45 11.34 1.22 -23.79
N GLU A 46 12.16 1.15 -22.73
CA GLU A 46 12.09 0.06 -21.77
C GLU A 46 10.90 0.29 -20.84
N THR A 47 10.04 -0.73 -20.74
CA THR A 47 8.86 -0.70 -19.88
C THR A 47 9.14 -1.42 -18.57
N LYS A 48 8.79 -0.79 -17.46
CA LYS A 48 8.84 -1.36 -16.12
C LYS A 48 7.48 -1.32 -15.47
N GLU A 49 7.02 -2.47 -15.00
CA GLU A 49 5.78 -2.62 -14.27
C GLU A 49 5.93 -2.14 -12.82
N PHE A 50 4.84 -1.70 -12.25
CA PHE A 50 4.75 -1.46 -10.82
C PHE A 50 3.38 -1.88 -10.27
N LEU A 51 3.39 -2.28 -9.01
CA LEU A 51 2.21 -2.65 -8.23
C LEU A 51 2.08 -1.70 -7.04
N ILE A 52 0.84 -1.41 -6.64
CA ILE A 52 0.51 -0.52 -5.53
C ILE A 52 -0.47 -1.24 -4.60
N GLU A 53 -0.10 -1.34 -3.34
CA GLU A 53 -1.00 -1.68 -2.24
C GLU A 53 -1.51 -0.38 -1.60
N VAL A 54 -2.82 -0.27 -1.43
CA VAL A 54 -3.49 0.95 -0.98
C VAL A 54 -4.14 0.75 0.39
N LYS A 55 -3.98 1.74 1.26
CA LYS A 55 -4.70 1.85 2.53
C LYS A 55 -5.29 3.25 2.69
N ASP A 56 -6.62 3.33 2.66
CA ASP A 56 -7.37 4.56 2.93
C ASP A 56 -7.88 4.59 4.36
N ARG A 57 -7.28 5.44 5.20
CA ARG A 57 -7.53 5.49 6.64
C ARG A 57 -8.48 6.62 6.99
N ASP A 58 -9.48 6.32 7.81
CA ASP A 58 -10.48 7.30 8.24
C ASP A 58 -10.04 8.08 9.49
N ILE A 59 -8.77 8.45 9.53
CA ILE A 59 -8.11 9.16 10.62
C ILE A 59 -7.08 10.12 10.03
N THR A 60 -6.63 11.09 10.81
CA THR A 60 -5.64 12.07 10.35
C THR A 60 -4.24 11.48 10.34
N SER A 61 -3.35 12.00 9.48
CA SER A 61 -1.95 11.56 9.43
C SER A 61 -1.21 11.77 10.74
N LYS A 62 -1.60 12.78 11.54
CA LYS A 62 -0.98 13.11 12.82
C LYS A 62 -1.47 12.27 14.00
N SER A 63 -2.58 11.56 13.86
CA SER A 63 -3.13 10.73 14.93
C SER A 63 -2.53 9.33 14.99
N VAL A 64 -1.66 8.97 14.04
CA VAL A 64 -0.93 7.70 14.08
C VAL A 64 0.54 7.94 14.42
N PRO A 65 1.12 7.17 15.36
CA PRO A 65 2.54 7.29 15.70
C PRO A 65 3.45 6.72 14.60
N ASP A 66 2.91 5.91 13.68
CA ASP A 66 3.65 5.21 12.64
C ASP A 66 2.73 4.78 11.48
N ILE A 67 3.36 4.45 10.37
CA ILE A 67 2.74 3.72 9.27
C ILE A 67 3.19 2.27 9.35
N PHE A 68 2.26 1.33 9.20
CA PHE A 68 2.58 -0.09 9.28
C PHE A 68 1.78 -0.91 8.28
N MET A 69 2.33 -2.07 7.95
CA MET A 69 1.67 -3.13 7.19
C MET A 69 2.00 -4.50 7.78
N GLU A 70 1.20 -5.51 7.48
CA GLU A 70 1.45 -6.88 7.95
C GLU A 70 2.74 -7.43 7.33
N TRP A 71 3.59 -8.05 8.14
CA TRP A 71 4.87 -8.62 7.69
C TRP A 71 4.67 -9.66 6.60
N TYR A 72 3.68 -10.54 6.76
CA TYR A 72 3.30 -11.51 5.73
C TYR A 72 2.99 -10.82 4.39
N LYS A 73 2.18 -9.76 4.41
CA LYS A 73 1.83 -9.01 3.20
C LYS A 73 3.04 -8.32 2.57
N TYR A 74 3.95 -7.79 3.39
CA TYR A 74 5.22 -7.23 2.92
C TYR A 74 6.05 -8.26 2.16
N GLN A 75 6.20 -9.47 2.73
CA GLN A 75 6.94 -10.55 2.07
C GLN A 75 6.29 -11.03 0.78
N GLU A 76 4.97 -11.23 0.77
CA GLU A 76 4.24 -11.68 -0.44
C GLU A 76 4.35 -10.66 -1.57
N LEU A 77 4.28 -9.36 -1.24
CA LEU A 77 4.49 -8.30 -2.22
C LEU A 77 5.91 -8.29 -2.82
N LEU A 78 6.94 -8.57 -2.02
CA LEU A 78 8.31 -8.70 -2.52
C LEU A 78 8.47 -9.93 -3.43
N LYS A 79 7.90 -11.08 -3.07
CA LYS A 79 7.90 -12.26 -3.95
C LYS A 79 7.16 -11.98 -5.25
N LEU A 80 6.04 -11.25 -5.17
CA LEU A 80 5.26 -10.88 -6.34
C LEU A 80 6.05 -9.96 -7.28
N SER A 81 6.86 -9.05 -6.75
CA SER A 81 7.81 -8.24 -7.53
C SER A 81 8.74 -9.12 -8.37
N GLU A 82 9.37 -10.10 -7.74
CA GLU A 82 10.29 -11.03 -8.41
C GLU A 82 9.59 -11.83 -9.50
N ALA A 83 8.36 -12.27 -9.26
CA ALA A 83 7.54 -13.00 -10.23
C ALA A 83 7.07 -12.13 -11.42
N ASN A 84 7.02 -10.81 -11.28
CA ASN A 84 6.57 -9.86 -12.31
C ASN A 84 7.73 -9.02 -12.84
N ASN A 85 8.77 -9.69 -13.35
CA ASN A 85 9.93 -9.04 -13.98
C ASN A 85 10.54 -7.91 -13.14
N ASP A 86 10.71 -8.17 -11.83
CA ASP A 86 11.28 -7.22 -10.88
C ASP A 86 10.47 -5.91 -10.75
N ALA A 87 9.14 -5.98 -10.92
CA ALA A 87 8.21 -4.85 -10.83
C ALA A 87 8.43 -4.01 -9.56
N ASP A 88 8.36 -2.68 -9.66
CA ASP A 88 8.43 -1.85 -8.45
C ASP A 88 7.18 -2.05 -7.59
N ILE A 89 7.35 -2.12 -6.27
CA ILE A 89 6.21 -2.26 -5.35
C ILE A 89 6.08 -1.02 -4.50
N PHE A 90 4.90 -0.41 -4.55
CA PHE A 90 4.56 0.75 -3.75
C PHE A 90 3.52 0.42 -2.68
N TYR A 91 3.71 0.97 -1.50
CA TYR A 91 2.69 1.01 -0.46
C TYR A 91 2.22 2.45 -0.27
N LEU A 92 0.91 2.68 -0.42
CA LEU A 92 0.27 3.97 -0.36
C LEU A 92 -0.67 4.02 0.84
N SER A 93 -0.34 4.84 1.85
CA SER A 93 -1.20 5.10 3.00
C SER A 93 -1.78 6.51 2.92
N MET A 94 -3.09 6.61 2.71
CA MET A 94 -3.85 7.86 2.62
C MET A 94 -4.66 8.10 3.89
N PHE A 95 -4.79 9.37 4.26
CA PHE A 95 -5.44 9.83 5.49
C PHE A 95 -6.54 10.85 5.21
N SER A 96 -7.43 11.04 6.19
CA SER A 96 -8.60 11.92 6.06
C SER A 96 -8.24 13.42 5.97
N ASP A 97 -7.03 13.80 6.38
CA ASP A 97 -6.47 15.14 6.24
C ASP A 97 -5.79 15.38 4.89
N ASN A 98 -6.10 14.54 3.88
CA ASN A 98 -5.60 14.62 2.51
C ASN A 98 -4.07 14.51 2.43
N ILE A 99 -3.44 13.79 3.35
CA ILE A 99 -2.03 13.43 3.29
C ILE A 99 -1.89 11.97 2.85
N ALA A 100 -0.95 11.72 1.95
CA ALA A 100 -0.56 10.40 1.48
C ALA A 100 0.93 10.17 1.72
N TYR A 101 1.27 9.01 2.27
CA TYR A 101 2.63 8.50 2.39
C TYR A 101 2.82 7.38 1.37
N ILE A 102 3.88 7.50 0.57
CA ILE A 102 4.21 6.56 -0.51
C ILE A 102 5.57 5.96 -0.19
N TYR A 103 5.63 4.63 -0.15
CA TYR A 103 6.87 3.88 0.07
C TYR A 103 7.15 3.02 -1.15
N ASN A 104 8.38 3.05 -1.67
CA ASN A 104 8.85 1.96 -2.55
C ASN A 104 9.42 0.86 -1.65
N LEU A 105 8.70 -0.26 -1.53
CA LEU A 105 9.03 -1.33 -0.59
C LEU A 105 10.37 -2.01 -0.90
N LYS A 106 10.77 -2.06 -2.18
CA LYS A 106 12.04 -2.64 -2.61
C LYS A 106 13.25 -1.81 -2.20
N LYS A 107 13.05 -0.51 -1.97
CA LYS A 107 14.11 0.41 -1.53
C LYS A 107 14.30 0.42 -0.01
N LEU A 108 13.44 -0.27 0.75
CA LEU A 108 13.56 -0.42 2.18
C LEU A 108 14.50 -1.58 2.51
N LYS A 109 15.57 -1.31 3.25
CA LYS A 109 16.45 -2.38 3.74
C LYS A 109 15.82 -3.03 4.96
N VAL A 110 15.89 -4.35 5.06
CA VAL A 110 15.36 -5.10 6.23
C VAL A 110 15.95 -4.59 7.55
N SER A 111 17.22 -4.18 7.57
CA SER A 111 17.88 -3.61 8.76
C SER A 111 17.34 -2.24 9.20
N GLU A 112 16.55 -1.57 8.36
CA GLU A 112 15.91 -0.28 8.65
C GLU A 112 14.45 -0.45 9.12
N LEU A 113 13.93 -1.69 9.10
CA LEU A 113 12.56 -2.01 9.44
C LEU A 113 12.47 -2.40 10.92
N VAL A 114 11.45 -1.89 11.60
CA VAL A 114 11.10 -2.34 12.96
C VAL A 114 9.95 -3.31 12.85
N LEU A 115 10.09 -4.49 13.45
CA LEU A 115 9.05 -5.49 13.52
C LEU A 115 8.40 -5.46 14.91
N GLU A 116 7.08 -5.42 14.96
CA GLU A 116 6.32 -5.37 16.20
C GLU A 116 5.09 -6.28 16.10
N VAL A 117 4.76 -6.98 17.18
CA VAL A 117 3.49 -7.71 17.28
C VAL A 117 2.41 -6.73 17.74
N ARG A 118 1.36 -6.57 16.94
CA ARG A 118 0.22 -5.70 17.26
C ARG A 118 -1.08 -6.48 17.30
N LYS A 119 -1.91 -6.14 18.29
CA LYS A 119 -3.29 -6.61 18.38
C LYS A 119 -4.15 -5.85 17.37
N VAL A 120 -4.57 -6.54 16.34
CA VAL A 120 -5.44 -5.98 15.29
C VAL A 120 -6.58 -6.93 15.00
N LYS A 121 -7.61 -6.45 14.31
CA LYS A 121 -8.66 -7.33 13.81
C LYS A 121 -8.05 -8.35 12.83
N LYS A 122 -8.48 -9.61 12.93
CA LYS A 122 -8.00 -10.71 12.10
C LYS A 122 -8.15 -10.43 10.62
N THR A 123 -9.29 -9.88 10.24
CA THR A 123 -9.51 -9.30 8.92
C THR A 123 -10.06 -7.89 9.10
N THR A 124 -9.96 -7.10 8.04
CA THR A 124 -10.67 -5.82 7.96
C THR A 124 -12.19 -5.99 7.78
N VAL A 125 -12.68 -7.22 7.56
CA VAL A 125 -14.06 -7.54 7.19
C VAL A 125 -14.77 -8.21 8.35
N GLU A 126 -15.67 -7.48 9.01
CA GLU A 126 -16.73 -7.97 9.91
C GLU A 126 -16.31 -8.86 11.10
N ASP A 127 -15.04 -9.25 11.17
CA ASP A 127 -14.48 -10.10 12.20
C ASP A 127 -14.18 -9.25 13.42
N SER A 128 -14.83 -9.60 14.52
CA SER A 128 -14.60 -8.98 15.82
C SER A 128 -13.41 -9.62 16.54
N GLU A 129 -12.86 -10.72 16.01
CA GLU A 129 -11.70 -11.39 16.56
C GLU A 129 -10.46 -10.48 16.45
N ILE A 130 -9.90 -10.12 17.60
CA ILE A 130 -8.61 -9.44 17.70
C ILE A 130 -7.55 -10.51 17.85
N ILE A 131 -6.59 -10.51 16.93
CA ILE A 131 -5.44 -11.42 16.95
C ILE A 131 -4.14 -10.63 16.96
N ASP A 132 -3.09 -11.29 17.42
CA ASP A 132 -1.73 -10.80 17.29
C ASP A 132 -1.25 -10.99 15.85
N LYS A 133 -0.85 -9.90 15.21
CA LYS A 133 -0.18 -9.94 13.90
C LYS A 133 1.19 -9.30 13.98
N LEU A 134 2.16 -9.91 13.30
CA LEU A 134 3.47 -9.32 13.10
C LEU A 134 3.37 -8.20 12.06
N MET A 135 3.71 -6.98 12.47
CA MET A 135 3.69 -5.77 11.66
C MET A 135 5.11 -5.33 11.35
N VAL A 136 5.28 -4.77 10.16
CA VAL A 136 6.43 -3.96 9.81
C VAL A 136 6.08 -2.48 9.92
N LEU A 137 6.85 -1.76 10.72
CA LEU A 137 6.77 -0.31 10.89
C LEU A 137 7.61 0.36 9.81
N LEU A 138 6.95 1.16 8.98
CA LEU A 138 7.55 1.85 7.85
C LEU A 138 8.06 3.23 8.30
N PRO A 139 9.37 3.49 8.20
CA PRO A 139 9.96 4.71 8.75
C PRO A 139 9.56 5.94 7.93
N PHE A 140 8.99 6.96 8.58
CA PHE A 140 8.45 8.16 7.91
C PHE A 140 9.46 8.88 7.01
N ASN A 141 10.75 8.89 7.37
CA ASN A 141 11.80 9.53 6.58
C ASN A 141 12.11 8.81 5.25
N LYS A 142 11.59 7.61 5.03
CA LYS A 142 11.69 6.88 3.76
C LYS A 142 10.46 7.07 2.87
N ALA A 143 9.40 7.71 3.38
CA ALA A 143 8.20 7.97 2.62
C ALA A 143 8.36 9.21 1.73
N GLN A 144 7.81 9.14 0.52
CA GLN A 144 7.45 10.34 -0.20
C GLN A 144 6.07 10.81 0.27
N ILE A 145 5.97 12.09 0.64
CA ILE A 145 4.72 12.69 1.13
C ILE A 145 4.04 13.46 -0.01
N LYS A 146 2.72 13.25 -0.18
CA LYS A 146 1.88 13.97 -1.14
C LYS A 146 0.63 14.50 -0.46
N LYS A 147 0.16 15.67 -0.90
CA LYS A 147 -1.15 16.22 -0.54
C LYS A 147 -2.15 15.85 -1.65
N LEU A 148 -3.27 15.24 -1.27
CA LEU A 148 -4.39 14.97 -2.17
C LEU A 148 -5.07 16.32 -2.49
N LYS A 149 -5.28 16.59 -3.77
CA LYS A 149 -5.95 17.82 -4.26
C LYS A 149 -7.43 17.58 -4.46
#